data_AF-A0A930A6B8-F1
#
_entry.id   AF-A0A930A6B8-F1
#
_cell.length_a   1.000
_cell.length_b   1.000
_cell.length_c   1.000
_cell.angle_alpha   90.00
_cell.angle_beta   90.00
_cell.angle_gamma   90.00
#
_symmetry.space_group_name_H-M   'P 1'
#
loop_
_entity.id
_entity.type
_entity.pdbx_description
1 polymer ?
#
loop_
_entity_poly.entity_id
_entity_poly.type
_entity_poly.pdbx_seq_one_letter_code
_entity_poly.pdbx_strand_id
1 'polypeptide(L)' 'MKQQRMNLLLRILFILLMIAISGAAVLQICAPEYMGSHAAYGISTGWQREIGFWNIAVLVI' A
#
# COMPACT_ATOMS: atom_id res chain seq x y z
N MET A 1 29.68 16.83 8.06
CA MET A 1 28.40 16.49 7.39
C MET A 1 27.24 16.96 8.26
N LYS A 2 26.33 17.78 7.74
CA LYS A 2 25.23 18.36 8.52
C LYS A 2 24.07 17.37 8.51
N GLN A 3 23.84 16.65 9.62
CA GLN A 3 22.69 15.75 9.75
C GLN A 3 21.41 16.58 9.62
N GLN A 4 20.74 16.53 8.46
CA GLN A 4 19.41 17.09 8.30
C GLN A 4 18.43 16.16 9.03
N ARG A 5 17.91 16.58 10.19
CA ARG A 5 16.82 15.86 10.86
C ARG A 5 15.60 15.90 9.93
N MET A 6 15.06 14.73 9.59
CA MET A 6 13.75 14.68 8.93
C MET A 6 12.73 15.43 9.77
N ASN A 7 11.92 16.24 9.10
CA ASN A 7 10.84 16.96 9.76
C ASN A 7 9.89 15.96 10.44
N LEU A 8 9.44 16.28 11.66
CA LEU A 8 8.54 15.43 12.44
C LEU A 8 7.27 15.09 11.66
N LEU A 9 6.69 16.04 10.93
CA LEU A 9 5.53 15.80 10.06
C LEU A 9 5.85 14.77 8.98
N LEU A 10 6.98 14.91 8.28
CA LEU A 10 7.37 13.95 7.25
C LEU A 10 7.54 12.54 7.82
N ARG A 11 8.14 12.43 9.02
CA ARG A 11 8.29 11.13 9.68
C ARG A 11 6.95 10.49 10.04
N ILE A 12 6.01 11.28 10.57
CA ILE A 12 4.67 10.80 10.92
C ILE A 12 3.92 10.38 9.65
N LEU A 13 3.94 11.22 8.61
CA LEU A 13 3.30 10.92 7.33
C LEU A 13 3.88 9.64 6.70
N PHE A 14 5.19 9.45 6.79
CA PHE A 14 5.83 8.24 6.28
C PHE A 14 5.38 6.99 7.04
N ILE A 15 5.28 7.05 8.37
CA ILE A 15 4.75 5.93 9.17
C ILE A 15 3.29 5.63 8.80
N LEU A 16 2.45 6.66 8.66
CA LEU A 16 1.06 6.50 8.24
C LEU A 16 0.96 5.88 6.83
N LEU A 17 1.82 6.29 5.91
CA LEU A 17 1.90 5.72 4.57
C LEU A 17 2.25 4.23 4.63
N MET A 18 3.24 3.83 5.43
CA MET A 18 3.62 2.42 5.58
C MET A 18 2.45 1.58 6.10
N ILE A 19 1.68 2.09 7.07
CA ILE A 19 0.49 1.42 7.59
C ILE A 19 -0.59 1.30 6.51
N ALA A 20 -0.82 2.36 5.74
CA ALA A 20 -1.82 2.37 4.66
C ALA A 20 -1.48 1.36 3.55
N ILE A 21 -0.23 1.33 3.08
CA ILE A 21 0.23 0.39 2.05
C ILE A 21 0.15 -1.06 2.58
N SER A 22 0.51 -1.29 3.84
CA SER A 22 0.39 -2.61 4.47
C SER A 22 -1.06 -3.08 4.54
N GLY A 23 -1.97 -2.20 4.96
CA GLY A 23 -3.41 -2.48 4.99
C GLY A 23 -3.98 -2.76 3.61
N ALA A 24 -3.58 -1.96 2.60
CA ALA A 24 -3.98 -2.17 1.21
C ALA A 24 -3.50 -3.54 0.69
N ALA A 25 -2.23 -3.90 0.95
CA ALA A 25 -1.67 -5.19 0.54
C ALA A 25 -2.46 -6.38 1.12
N VAL A 26 -2.76 -6.35 2.43
CA VAL A 26 -3.55 -7.40 3.09
C VAL A 26 -4.96 -7.50 2.49
N LEU A 27 -5.64 -6.37 2.30
CA LEU A 27 -7.00 -6.37 1.74
C LEU A 27 -7.04 -6.82 0.27
N GLN A 28 -6.05 -6.45 -0.53
CA GLN A 28 -5.93 -6.89 -1.93
C GLN A 28 -5.65 -8.38 -2.06
N ILE A 29 -4.90 -8.97 -1.13
CA ILE A 29 -4.58 -10.41 -1.14
C ILE A 29 -5.74 -11.24 -0.58
N CYS A 30 -6.29 -10.85 0.57
CA CYS A 30 -7.29 -11.63 1.32
C CYS A 30 -8.73 -11.33 0.91
N ALA A 31 -9.03 -10.11 0.45
CA ALA A 31 -10.37 -9.66 0.06
C ALA A 31 -10.36 -8.90 -1.29
N PRO A 32 -9.84 -9.50 -2.38
CA PRO A 32 -9.69 -8.84 -3.68
C PRO A 32 -11.01 -8.36 -4.28
N GLU A 33 -12.12 -9.04 -4.01
CA GLU A 33 -13.45 -8.65 -4.50
C GLU A 33 -13.97 -7.39 -3.81
N TYR A 34 -13.67 -7.21 -2.52
CA TYR A 34 -13.98 -5.99 -1.78
C TYR A 34 -13.18 -4.80 -2.34
N MET A 35 -11.88 -4.99 -2.54
CA MET A 35 -11.00 -3.95 -3.12
C MET A 35 -11.31 -3.65 -4.59
N GLY A 36 -11.78 -4.64 -5.35
CA GLY A 36 -12.16 -4.50 -6.75
C GLY A 36 -13.58 -4.00 -6.98
N SER A 37 -14.44 -3.97 -5.95
CA SER A 37 -15.89 -3.72 -6.09
C SER A 37 -16.27 -2.42 -6.81
N HIS A 38 -15.41 -1.40 -6.75
CA HIS A 38 -15.59 -0.10 -7.39
C HIS A 38 -14.55 0.16 -8.51
N ALA A 39 -13.89 -0.89 -9.00
CA ALA A 39 -12.89 -0.75 -10.04
C ALA A 39 -13.54 -0.31 -11.37
N ALA A 40 -12.96 0.70 -12.01
CA ALA A 40 -13.46 1.29 -13.25
C ALA A 40 -13.56 0.29 -14.42
N TYR A 41 -12.78 -0.79 -14.38
CA TYR A 41 -12.67 -1.79 -15.44
C TYR A 41 -13.28 -3.15 -15.06
N GLY A 42 -14.09 -3.19 -14.01
CA GLY A 42 -14.63 -4.43 -13.46
C GLY A 42 -13.65 -5.17 -12.52
N ILE A 43 -14.12 -6.29 -11.95
CA ILE A 43 -13.39 -7.04 -10.94
C ILE A 43 -12.52 -8.12 -11.61
N SER A 44 -11.20 -8.00 -11.44
CA SER A 44 -10.25 -9.08 -11.71
C SER A 44 -9.52 -9.43 -10.41
N THR A 45 -9.83 -10.60 -9.85
CA THR A 45 -9.26 -11.03 -8.56
C THR A 45 -7.76 -11.30 -8.65
N GLY A 46 -7.28 -11.80 -9.80
CA GLY A 46 -5.86 -11.99 -10.07
C GLY A 46 -5.09 -10.66 -10.08
N TRP A 47 -5.64 -9.65 -10.75
CA TRP A 47 -5.07 -8.32 -10.81
C TRP A 47 -4.99 -7.65 -9.43
N GLN A 48 -6.04 -7.77 -8.62
CA GLN A 48 -6.03 -7.23 -7.25
C GLN A 48 -4.95 -7.87 -6.38
N ARG A 49 -4.77 -9.19 -6.45
CA ARG A 49 -3.69 -9.87 -5.73
C ARG A 49 -2.32 -9.44 -6.20
N GLU A 50 -2.14 -9.25 -7.52
CA GLU A 50 -0.90 -8.74 -8.08
C GLU A 50 -0.55 -7.36 -7.51
N ILE A 51 -1.51 -6.42 -7.45
CA ILE A 51 -1.34 -5.12 -6.78
C ILE A 51 -0.93 -5.31 -5.31
N GLY A 52 -1.55 -6.24 -4.60
CA GLY A 52 -1.20 -6.55 -3.22
C GLY A 52 0.26 -6.98 -3.05
N PHE A 53 0.78 -7.83 -3.94
CA PHE A 53 2.19 -8.23 -3.94
C PHE A 53 3.13 -7.07 -4.31
N TRP A 54 2.74 -6.21 -5.26
CA TRP A 54 3.49 -4.99 -5.57
C TRP A 54 3.59 -4.06 -4.35
N ASN A 55 2.52 -3.91 -3.58
CA ASN A 55 2.53 -3.13 -2.34
C ASN A 55 3.50 -3.70 -1.29
N ILE A 56 3.61 -5.03 -1.17
CA ILE A 56 4.62 -5.66 -0.31
C ILE A 56 6.03 -5.35 -0.80
N ALA A 57 6.28 -5.44 -2.11
CA ALA A 57 7.59 -5.16 -2.68
C ALA A 57 8.05 -3.71 -2.41
N VAL A 58 7.12 -2.75 -2.53
CA VAL A 58 7.39 -1.32 -2.24
C VAL A 58 7.74 -1.09 -0.76
N LEU A 59 7.18 -1.85 0.18
CA LEU A 59 7.50 -1.72 1.61
C LEU A 59 8.91 -2.20 1.97
N VAL A 60 9.53 -3.03 1.12
CA VAL A 60 10.84 -3.64 1.36
C VAL A 60 12.01 -2.83 0.77
N ILE A 61 11.73 -1.99 -0.23
CA ILE A 61 12.73 -1.16 -0.95
C ILE A 61 12.90 0.19 -0.24
#